data_AF-A0A6B2UCN5-F1
#
_entry.id   AF-A0A6B2UCN5-F1
#
_cell.length_a   1.000
_cell.length_b   1.000
_cell.length_c   1.000
_cell.angle_alpha   90.00
_cell.angle_beta   90.00
_cell.angle_gamma   90.00
#
_symmetry.space_group_name_H-M   'P 1'
#
loop_
_entity.id
_entity.type
_entity.pdbx_description
1 polymer ?
#
loop_
_entity_poly.entity_id
_entity_poly.type
_entity_poly.pdbx_seq_one_letter_code
_entity_poly.pdbx_strand_id
1 'polypeptide(L)'
;LDWPEGAALAVRLEPAPGTDTLPAALARAALDFLAAPDFARLRACTAPRCVRYFVRRHGRQEWCKPSCGNRARAARHYQRHRGERETTEGAG
;
A
#
# COMPACT_ATOMS: atom_id res chain seq x y z
N LEU A 1 -11.56 -23.68 -2.53
CA LEU A 1 -10.67 -23.06 -3.54
C LEU A 1 -9.25 -23.35 -3.06
N ASP A 2 -8.49 -24.16 -3.79
CA ASP A 2 -7.11 -24.48 -3.43
C ASP A 2 -6.19 -23.49 -4.14
N TRP A 3 -5.41 -22.73 -3.39
CA TRP A 3 -4.48 -21.73 -3.93
C TRP A 3 -3.05 -22.21 -3.68
N PRO A 4 -2.33 -22.64 -4.73
CA PRO A 4 -0.97 -23.13 -4.56
C PRO A 4 -0.06 -21.98 -4.07
N GLU A 5 0.57 -22.18 -2.92
CA GLU A 5 1.56 -21.24 -2.39
C GLU A 5 2.75 -21.14 -3.36
N GLY A 6 3.19 -19.91 -3.64
CA GLY A 6 4.37 -19.65 -4.47
C GLY A 6 4.19 -19.91 -5.96
N ALA A 7 3.00 -20.28 -6.43
CA ALA A 7 2.74 -20.37 -7.87
C ALA A 7 2.88 -19.00 -8.54
N ALA A 8 3.54 -18.96 -9.70
CA ALA A 8 3.57 -17.76 -10.53
C ALA A 8 2.14 -17.41 -10.97
N LEU A 9 1.79 -16.13 -10.90
CA LEU A 9 0.49 -15.65 -11.36
C LEU A 9 0.43 -15.80 -12.89
N ALA A 10 -0.44 -16.70 -13.36
CA ALA A 10 -0.77 -16.83 -14.78
C ALA A 10 -2.12 -16.16 -15.04
N VAL A 11 -2.13 -15.10 -15.86
CA VAL A 11 -3.35 -14.40 -16.28
C VAL A 11 -3.87 -15.05 -17.56
N ARG A 12 -5.13 -15.48 -17.55
CA ARG A 12 -5.86 -15.93 -18.74
C ARG A 12 -7.01 -14.99 -19.01
N LEU A 13 -7.18 -14.60 -20.27
CA LEU A 13 -8.14 -13.59 -20.68
C LEU A 13 -8.99 -14.17 -21.79
N GLU A 14 -10.23 -14.46 -21.46
CA GLU A 14 -11.22 -14.93 -22.43
C GLU A 14 -12.09 -13.74 -22.86
N PRO A 15 -12.21 -13.46 -24.16
CA PRO A 15 -13.06 -12.39 -24.65
C PRO A 15 -14.54 -12.75 -24.39
N ALA A 16 -15.23 -11.94 -23.62
CA ALA A 16 -16.66 -12.08 -23.37
C ALA A 16 -17.46 -11.11 -24.27
N PRO A 17 -18.50 -11.56 -24.97
CA PRO A 17 -19.31 -10.66 -25.80
C PRO A 17 -19.98 -9.57 -24.95
N GLY A 18 -19.93 -8.32 -25.43
CA GLY A 18 -20.56 -7.17 -24.77
C GLY A 18 -19.78 -6.54 -23.60
N THR A 19 -18.48 -6.83 -23.44
CA THR A 19 -17.69 -6.42 -22.26
C THR A 19 -16.81 -5.19 -22.44
N ASP A 20 -17.16 -4.25 -23.31
CA ASP A 20 -16.48 -2.94 -23.39
C ASP A 20 -16.98 -1.98 -22.28
N THR A 21 -16.97 -2.48 -21.04
CA THR A 21 -17.42 -1.77 -19.85
C THR A 21 -16.21 -1.35 -19.03
N LEU A 22 -16.31 -0.21 -18.34
CA LEU A 22 -15.26 0.28 -17.43
C LEU A 22 -14.76 -0.80 -16.44
N PRO A 23 -15.62 -1.65 -15.83
CA PRO A 23 -15.18 -2.74 -14.96
C PRO A 23 -14.29 -3.77 -15.66
N ALA A 24 -14.58 -4.15 -16.90
CA ALA A 24 -13.78 -5.12 -17.65
C ALA A 24 -12.39 -4.55 -17.97
N ALA A 25 -12.33 -3.29 -18.41
CA ALA A 25 -11.07 -2.60 -18.63
C ALA A 25 -10.24 -2.46 -17.34
N LEU A 26 -10.89 -2.15 -16.22
CA LEU A 26 -10.22 -2.06 -14.91
C LEU A 26 -9.69 -3.42 -14.44
N ALA A 27 -10.49 -4.48 -14.59
CA ALA A 27 -10.09 -5.83 -14.24
C ALA A 27 -8.88 -6.27 -15.08
N ARG A 28 -8.90 -5.99 -16.38
CA ARG A 28 -7.77 -6.25 -17.28
C ARG A 28 -6.51 -5.51 -16.83
N ALA A 29 -6.60 -4.20 -16.61
CA ALA A 29 -5.46 -3.40 -16.18
C ALA A 29 -4.89 -3.85 -14.82
N ALA A 30 -5.75 -4.28 -13.90
CA ALA A 30 -5.32 -4.83 -12.61
C ALA A 30 -4.57 -6.16 -12.79
N LEU A 31 -5.07 -7.08 -13.62
CA LEU A 31 -4.41 -8.35 -13.90
C LEU A 31 -3.06 -8.14 -14.59
N ASP A 32 -3.01 -7.25 -15.59
CA ASP A 32 -1.76 -6.91 -16.29
C ASP A 32 -0.73 -6.33 -15.31
N PHE A 33 -1.17 -5.49 -14.35
CA PHE A 33 -0.28 -4.97 -13.30
C PHE A 33 0.23 -6.07 -12.35
N LEU A 34 -0.65 -6.97 -11.90
CA LEU A 34 -0.28 -8.05 -10.98
C LEU A 34 0.71 -9.05 -11.62
N ALA A 35 0.62 -9.26 -12.93
CA ALA A 35 1.54 -10.09 -13.69
C ALA A 35 2.86 -9.37 -14.06
N ALA A 36 2.93 -8.05 -13.92
CA ALA A 36 4.10 -7.27 -14.30
C ALA A 36 5.22 -7.36 -13.23
N PRO A 37 6.51 -7.21 -13.62
CA PRO A 37 7.64 -7.15 -12.68
C PRO A 37 7.50 -6.06 -11.61
N ASP A 38 6.74 -5.00 -11.91
CA ASP A 38 6.44 -3.90 -11.01
C ASP A 38 5.66 -4.33 -9.75
N PHE A 39 4.93 -5.45 -9.82
CA PHE A 39 4.23 -6.01 -8.69
C PHE A 39 5.18 -6.29 -7.51
N ALA A 40 6.40 -6.74 -7.79
CA ALA A 40 7.43 -6.96 -6.76
C ALA A 40 7.83 -5.69 -6.00
N ARG A 41 7.46 -4.51 -6.52
CA ARG A 41 7.70 -3.19 -5.91
C ARG A 41 6.47 -2.63 -5.20
N LEU A 42 5.33 -3.32 -5.22
CA LEU A 42 4.11 -2.92 -4.51
C LEU A 42 4.35 -2.98 -2.99
N ARG A 43 4.04 -1.90 -2.28
CA ARG A 43 4.21 -1.80 -0.83
C ARG A 43 2.99 -1.17 -0.20
N ALA A 44 2.66 -1.58 1.01
CA ALA A 44 1.71 -0.86 1.86
C ALA A 44 2.37 0.42 2.42
N CYS A 45 1.63 1.52 2.48
CA CYS A 45 2.12 2.76 3.09
C CYS A 45 2.21 2.61 4.61
N THR A 46 3.35 2.95 5.20
CA THR A 46 3.60 2.80 6.65
C THR A 46 3.16 4.02 7.48
N ALA A 47 2.59 5.04 6.85
CA ALA A 47 2.13 6.22 7.58
C ALA A 47 0.87 5.91 8.41
N PRO A 48 0.74 6.45 9.64
CA PRO A 48 -0.44 6.21 10.48
C PRO A 48 -1.75 6.47 9.74
N ARG A 49 -2.71 5.56 9.86
CA ARG A 49 -4.05 5.65 9.22
C ARG A 49 -4.03 5.67 7.68
N CYS A 50 -2.94 5.29 7.02
CA CYS A 50 -2.93 5.12 5.57
C CYS A 50 -3.26 3.69 5.17
N VAL A 51 -4.25 3.50 4.30
CA VAL A 51 -4.66 2.18 3.78
C VAL A 51 -4.22 1.93 2.33
N ARG A 52 -3.42 2.85 1.76
CA ARG A 52 -3.05 2.81 0.34
C ARG A 52 -1.82 1.95 0.11
N TYR A 53 -1.83 1.22 -1.00
CA TYR A 53 -0.64 0.64 -1.60
C TYR A 53 0.02 1.64 -2.57
N PHE A 54 1.32 1.47 -2.81
CA PHE A 54 2.07 2.23 -3.81
C PHE A 54 3.17 1.37 -4.44
N VAL A 55 3.54 1.69 -5.67
CA VAL A 55 4.70 1.09 -6.35
C VAL A 55 5.94 1.89 -5.95
N ARG A 56 6.88 1.24 -5.25
CA ARG A 56 8.13 1.85 -4.80
C ARG A 56 9.00 2.23 -6.00
N ARG A 57 9.31 3.52 -6.17
CA ARG A 57 10.13 4.05 -7.29
C ARG A 57 11.62 4.10 -6.98
N HIS A 58 12.00 4.26 -5.72
CA HIS A 58 13.41 4.24 -5.28
C HIS A 58 13.55 3.59 -3.90
N GLY A 59 14.76 3.12 -3.58
CA GLY A 59 15.02 2.30 -2.38
C GLY A 59 14.51 2.89 -1.06
N ARG A 60 14.61 4.22 -0.90
CA ARG A 60 14.22 4.98 0.30
C ARG A 60 12.74 5.42 0.37
N GLN A 61 11.90 5.04 -0.59
CA GLN A 61 10.50 5.46 -0.59
C GLN A 61 9.67 4.57 0.36
N GLU A 62 9.34 5.10 1.53
CA GLU A 62 8.54 4.42 2.55
C GLU A 62 7.06 4.80 2.53
N TRP A 63 6.71 5.90 1.85
CA TRP A 63 5.36 6.47 1.87
C TRP A 63 4.79 6.68 0.46
N CYS A 64 3.48 6.52 0.34
CA CYS A 64 2.78 6.65 -0.95
C CYS A 64 2.79 8.08 -1.51
N LYS A 65 2.86 9.10 -0.64
CA LYS A 65 2.90 10.54 -0.97
C LYS A 65 3.62 11.34 0.12
N PRO A 66 4.16 12.55 -0.17
CA PRO A 66 4.84 13.38 0.83
C PRO A 66 4.03 13.67 2.10
N SER A 67 2.71 13.90 1.98
CA SER A 67 1.82 14.15 3.12
C SER A 67 1.73 12.98 4.11
N CYS A 68 1.98 11.75 3.66
CA CYS A 68 2.07 10.59 4.52
C CYS A 68 3.38 10.60 5.35
N GLY A 69 4.48 11.05 4.76
CA GLY A 69 5.73 11.27 5.48
C GLY A 69 5.59 12.35 6.56
N ASN A 70 4.93 13.47 6.26
CA ASN A 70 4.67 14.53 7.25
C ASN A 70 3.84 14.00 8.42
N ARG A 71 2.78 13.23 8.14
CA ARG A 71 1.94 12.62 9.18
C ARG A 71 2.72 11.63 10.06
N ALA A 72 3.62 10.83 9.47
CA ALA A 72 4.48 9.94 10.23
C ALA A 72 5.43 10.72 11.17
N ARG A 73 6.03 11.82 10.70
CA ARG A 73 6.88 12.69 11.54
C ARG A 73 6.09 13.34 12.67
N ALA A 74 4.91 13.89 12.38
CA ALA A 74 4.04 14.49 13.38
C ALA A 74 3.64 13.48 14.47
N ALA A 75 3.26 12.25 14.08
CA ALA A 75 2.94 11.19 15.04
C ALA A 75 4.13 10.87 15.96
N ARG A 76 5.35 10.74 15.43
CA ARG A 76 6.57 10.52 16.23
C ARG A 76 6.88 11.68 17.17
N HIS A 77 6.60 12.92 16.75
CA HIS A 77 6.74 14.11 17.61
C HIS A 77 5.74 14.05 18.76
N TYR A 78 4.45 13.83 18.47
CA TYR A 78 3.42 13.74 19.51
C TYR A 78 3.62 12.57 20.48
N GLN A 79 4.13 11.43 20.02
CA GLN A 79 4.47 10.29 20.90
C GLN A 79 5.56 10.65 21.90
N ARG A 80 6.62 11.35 21.45
CA ARG A 80 7.71 11.81 22.33
C ARG A 80 7.20 12.78 23.40
N HIS A 81 6.44 13.79 22.99
CA HIS A 81 5.93 14.79 23.92
C HIS A 81 4.77 14.33 24.80
N ARG A 82 4.04 13.27 24.43
CA ARG A 82 3.06 12.65 25.34
C ARG A 82 3.75 11.89 26.47
N GLY A 83 4.81 11.14 26.16
CA GLY A 83 5.60 10.44 27.17
C GLY A 83 6.19 11.39 28.22
N GLU A 84 6.71 12.54 27.79
CA GLU A 84 7.23 13.59 28.70
C GLU A 84 6.16 14.16 29.64
N ARG A 85 4.91 14.33 29.16
CA ARG A 85 3.81 14.83 30.01
C ARG A 85 3.36 13.77 31.02
N GLU A 86 3.25 12.52 30.58
CA GLU A 86 2.80 11.40 31.40
C GLU A 86 3.84 11.05 32.50
N THR A 87 5.15 11.16 32.22
CA THR A 87 6.19 11.04 33.25
C THR A 87 6.21 12.19 34.25
N THR A 88 5.74 13.38 33.85
CA THR A 88 5.68 14.55 34.73
C THR A 88 4.45 14.50 35.65
N GLU A 89 3.32 13.98 35.18
CA GLU A 89 2.10 13.81 36.00
C GLU A 89 2.15 12.59 36.95
N GLY A 90 2.86 11.51 36.59
CA GLY A 90 2.99 10.31 37.45
C GLY A 90 4.04 10.40 38.57
N ALA A 91 4.80 11.50 38.64
CA ALA A 91 5.81 11.77 39.66
C ALA A 91 5.35 12.74 40.76
N GLY A 92 4.06 13.12 40.74
CA GLY A 92 3.41 13.99 41.73
C GLY A 92 2.60 13.22 42.77
#